data_AF-A0AA36CFP9-F1
#
_entry.id   AF-A0AA36CFP9-F1
#
_cell.length_a   1.000
_cell.length_b   1.000
_cell.length_c   1.000
_cell.angle_alpha   90.00
_cell.angle_beta   90.00
_cell.angle_gamma   90.00
#
_symmetry.space_group_name_H-M   'P 1'
#
loop_
_entity.id
_entity.type
_entity.pdbx_description
1 polymer ?
#
loop_
_entity_poly.entity_id
_entity_poly.type
_entity_poly.pdbx_seq_one_letter_code
_entity_poly.pdbx_strand_id
1 'polypeptide(L)' 'MCECARAVTEEKLRKVAGLKVDVNNMTECALCNKKIGNSALVRDPQSQNLMHVFCYENSIEAATMQ' A
#
# COMPACT_ATOMS: atom_id res chain seq x y z
N MET A 1 -29.04 6.80 -15.52
CA MET A 1 -27.98 5.78 -15.37
C MET A 1 -28.65 4.41 -15.38
N CYS A 2 -28.24 3.47 -16.25
CA CYS A 2 -28.76 2.10 -16.26
C CYS A 2 -28.34 1.35 -14.98
N GLU A 3 -29.21 0.50 -14.42
CA GLU A 3 -28.89 -0.36 -13.27
C GLU A 3 -27.65 -1.25 -13.50
N CYS A 4 -27.46 -1.67 -14.76
CA CYS A 4 -26.29 -2.40 -15.22
C CYS A 4 -24.96 -1.63 -15.03
N ALA A 5 -24.97 -0.31 -15.21
CA ALA A 5 -23.79 0.54 -14.99
C ALA A 5 -23.50 0.74 -13.48
N ARG A 6 -24.54 0.73 -12.63
CA ARG A 6 -24.40 0.83 -11.17
C ARG A 6 -23.73 -0.43 -10.60
N ALA A 7 -24.16 -1.62 -11.01
CA ALA A 7 -23.60 -2.89 -10.54
C ALA A 7 -22.10 -3.02 -10.86
N VAL A 8 -21.68 -2.67 -12.08
CA VAL A 8 -20.26 -2.69 -12.49
C VAL A 8 -19.43 -1.70 -11.67
N THR A 9 -19.99 -0.54 -11.36
CA THR A 9 -19.32 0.48 -10.55
C THR A 9 -19.17 0.03 -9.11
N GLU A 10 -20.21 -0.56 -8.52
CA GLU A 10 -20.17 -1.12 -7.16
C GLU A 10 -19.18 -2.28 -7.05
N GLU A 11 -19.11 -3.16 -8.04
CA GLU A 11 -18.15 -4.26 -8.06
C GLU A 11 -16.70 -3.73 -8.11
N LYS A 12 -16.42 -2.72 -8.95
CA LYS A 12 -15.12 -2.06 -9.00
C LYS A 12 -14.77 -1.39 -7.68
N LEU A 13 -15.73 -0.68 -7.07
CA LEU A 13 -15.53 -0.02 -5.77
C LEU A 13 -15.26 -1.04 -4.66
N ARG A 14 -15.92 -2.20 -4.65
CA ARG A 14 -15.65 -3.29 -3.69
C ARG A 14 -14.24 -3.87 -3.88
N LYS A 15 -13.81 -4.09 -5.13
CA LYS A 15 -12.44 -4.53 -5.43
C LYS A 15 -11.39 -3.53 -4.94
N VAL A 16 -11.64 -2.23 -5.13
CA VAL A 16 -10.75 -1.17 -4.64
C VAL A 16 -10.81 -1.04 -3.10
N ALA A 17 -11.97 -1.26 -2.48
CA ALA A 17 -12.10 -1.21 -1.02
C ALA A 17 -11.25 -2.26 -0.31
N GLY A 18 -11.09 -3.46 -0.90
CA GLY A 18 -10.19 -4.50 -0.38
C GLY A 18 -8.69 -4.19 -0.53
N LEU A 19 -8.34 -3.15 -1.30
CA LEU A 19 -6.97 -2.67 -1.51
C LEU A 19 -6.62 -1.46 -0.63
N LYS A 20 -7.56 -0.98 0.18
CA LYS A 20 -7.32 0.18 1.06
C LYS A 20 -6.35 -0.20 2.17
N VAL A 21 -5.44 0.72 2.43
CA VAL A 21 -4.51 0.65 3.55
C VAL A 21 -4.90 1.75 4.52
N ASP A 22 -5.27 1.39 5.74
CA ASP A 22 -5.50 2.35 6.81
C ASP A 22 -4.16 2.80 7.38
N VAL A 23 -3.75 4.02 7.03
CA VAL A 23 -2.53 4.65 7.53
C VAL A 23 -2.94 5.70 8.53
N ASN A 24 -2.43 5.57 9.76
CA ASN A 24 -2.68 6.50 10.85
C ASN A 24 -1.36 7.07 11.39
N ASN A 25 -1.46 7.97 12.36
CA ASN A 25 -0.31 8.70 12.94
C ASN A 25 0.65 7.79 13.76
N MET A 26 0.29 6.52 13.91
CA MET A 26 1.05 5.47 14.59
C MET A 26 1.54 4.40 13.62
N THR A 27 1.21 4.48 12.33
CA THR A 27 1.71 3.57 11.32
C THR A 27 3.20 3.81 11.11
N GLU A 28 4.02 2.78 11.32
CA GLU A 28 5.47 2.82 11.21
C GLU A 28 5.94 2.01 10.01
N CYS A 29 7.04 2.45 9.41
CA CYS A 29 7.71 1.75 8.33
C CYS A 29 8.41 0.50 8.88
N ALA A 30 8.12 -0.67 8.32
CA ALA A 30 8.67 -1.94 8.77
C ALA A 30 10.20 -2.08 8.58
N LEU A 31 10.84 -1.22 7.77
CA LEU A 31 12.29 -1.27 7.55
C LEU A 31 13.08 -0.34 8.47
N CYS A 32 12.58 0.87 8.72
CA CYS A 32 13.32 1.88 9.48
C CYS A 32 12.71 2.23 10.84
N ASN A 33 11.55 1.65 11.18
CA ASN A 33 10.78 1.87 12.40
C ASN A 33 10.44 3.35 12.67
N LYS A 34 10.40 4.17 11.62
CA LYS A 34 9.94 5.57 11.70
C LYS A 34 8.49 5.66 11.24
N LYS A 35 7.76 6.62 11.81
CA LYS A 35 6.39 6.93 11.40
C LYS A 35 6.31 7.23 9.91
N ILE A 36 5.30 6.68 9.24
CA ILE A 36 5.05 6.94 7.81
C ILE A 36 4.48 8.35 7.62
N GLY A 37 3.52 8.75 8.45
CA GLY A 37 2.89 10.08 8.36
C GLY A 37 2.33 10.34 6.96
N ASN A 38 2.76 11.44 6.34
CA ASN A 38 2.35 11.84 4.99
C ASN A 38 3.37 11.45 3.90
N SER A 39 4.41 10.69 4.25
CA SER A 39 5.41 10.26 3.27
C SER A 39 4.84 9.24 2.30
N ALA A 40 5.41 9.18 1.09
CA ALA A 40 5.07 8.15 0.12
C ALA A 40 5.30 6.75 0.72
N LEU A 41 4.32 5.88 0.56
CA LEU A 41 4.30 4.54 1.15
C LEU A 41 3.97 3.48 0.12
N VAL A 42 4.44 2.27 0.39
CA VAL A 42 4.14 1.06 -0.38
C VAL A 42 3.79 -0.06 0.59
N ARG A 43 2.89 -0.93 0.14
CA ARG A 43 2.59 -2.19 0.83
C ARG A 43 3.30 -3.30 0.10
N ASP A 44 4.25 -3.95 0.76
CA ASP A 44 4.94 -5.11 0.19
C ASP A 44 3.91 -6.22 -0.09
N PRO A 45 3.77 -6.71 -1.34
CA PRO A 45 2.83 -7.77 -1.66
C PRO A 45 3.12 -9.09 -0.93
N GLN A 46 4.37 -9.37 -0.54
CA GLN A 46 4.72 -10.63 0.14
C GLN A 46 4.42 -10.57 1.63
N SER A 47 5.00 -9.60 2.36
CA SER A 47 4.83 -9.49 3.80
C SER A 47 3.58 -8.72 4.23
N GLN A 48 2.91 -8.04 3.28
CA GLN A 48 1.77 -7.14 3.52
C GLN A 48 2.11 -5.95 4.45
N ASN A 49 3.40 -5.77 4.77
CA ASN A 49 3.89 -4.70 5.62
C ASN A 49 3.93 -3.37 4.88
N LEU A 50 3.80 -2.29 5.65
CA LEU A 50 3.90 -0.94 5.13
C LEU A 50 5.31 -0.40 5.31
N MET A 51 5.83 0.19 4.24
CA MET A 51 7.17 0.74 4.17
C MET A 51 7.13 2.09 3.48
N HIS A 52 8.09 2.96 3.79
CA HIS A 52 8.37 4.11 2.93
C HIS A 52 8.81 3.61 1.56
N VAL A 53 8.36 4.26 0.48
CA VAL A 53 8.78 3.91 -0.89
C VAL A 53 10.31 3.87 -1.00
N PHE A 54 10.99 4.89 -0.49
CA PHE A 54 12.45 4.96 -0.47
C PHE A 54 13.11 3.80 0.30
N CYS A 55 12.54 3.37 1.44
CA CYS A 55 13.11 2.24 2.17
C CYS A 55 12.94 0.93 1.40
N TYR A 56 11.78 0.74 0.77
CA TYR A 56 11.47 -0.45 -0.02
C TYR A 56 12.38 -0.57 -1.25
N GLU A 57 12.56 0.51 -2.02
CA GLU A 57 13.45 0.52 -3.20
C GLU A 57 14.89 0.17 -2.82
N ASN A 58 15.45 0.79 -1.78
CA ASN A 58 16.79 0.46 -1.28
C ASN A 58 16.92 -1.02 -0.85
N SER A 59 15.85 -1.60 -0.29
CA SER A 59 15.86 -3.01 0.11
C SER A 59 15.89 -3.98 -1.08
N ILE A 60 15.23 -3.60 -2.19
CA ILE A 60 15.26 -4.37 -3.44
C ILE A 60 16.63 -4.25 -4.10
N GLU A 61 17.18 -3.04 -4.17
CA GLU A 61 18.51 -2.83 -4.74
C GLU A 61 19.58 -3.65 -3.99
N ALA A 62 19.52 -3.65 -2.66
CA ALA A 62 20.41 -4.47 -1.83
C ALA A 62 20.25 -5.99 -2.06
N ALA A 63 19.03 -6.46 -2.37
CA ALA A 63 18.77 -7.86 -2.68
C ALA A 63 19.19 -8.27 -4.10
N THR A 64 19.28 -7.31 -5.03
CA THR A 64 19.61 -7.56 -6.45
C THR A 64 21.12 -7.55 -6.70
N MET A 65 21.92 -7.00 -5.79
CA MET A 65 23.38 -6.98 -5.86
C MET A 65 24.06 -8.18 -5.18
N GLN A 66 23.30 -9.24 -4.86
CA GLN A 66 23.81 -10.53 -4.36
C GLN A 66 23.78 -11.57 -5.47
#